data_AF-A0A1B8DZ56-F1
#
_entry.id   AF-A0A1B8DZ56-F1
#
_cell.length_a   1.000
_cell.length_b   1.000
_cell.length_c   1.000
_cell.angle_alpha   90.00
_cell.angle_beta   90.00
_cell.angle_gamma   90.00
#
_symmetry.space_group_name_H-M   'P 1'
#
loop_
_entity.id
_entity.type
_entity.pdbx_description
1 polymer ?
#
loop_
_entity_poly.entity_id
_entity_poly.type
_entity_poly.pdbx_seq_one_letter_code
_entity_poly.pdbx_strand_id
1 'polypeptide(L)'
;MSPQGTPVSRQIEVWLGDEDDEGAAYVMFDPEFSQAFQAERTLQGDGSTPDDPDLLPLEFHHDTQHFVYKSSSYPRLEIPQNLAAVLLDNHSSISPATLHMWGVAHATIRDGTTDWGVVHAITIDGTADSGFQHSVRETMQRLRPTLDKPKDM
;
A
#
# COMPACT_ATOMS: atom_id res chain seq x y z
N MET A 1 5.29 0.81 -18.35
CA MET A 1 5.12 0.35 -19.75
C MET A 1 6.45 0.44 -20.47
N SER A 2 6.71 -0.45 -21.43
CA SER A 2 7.82 -0.26 -22.37
C SER A 2 7.59 1.02 -23.19
N PRO A 3 8.62 1.57 -23.84
CA PRO A 3 8.45 2.66 -24.81
C PRO A 3 7.46 2.33 -25.94
N GLN A 4 7.13 1.05 -26.14
CA GLN A 4 6.14 0.57 -27.12
C GLN A 4 4.72 0.39 -26.55
N GLY A 5 4.45 0.80 -25.31
CA GLY A 5 3.13 0.67 -24.69
C GLY A 5 2.81 -0.75 -24.21
N THR A 6 3.79 -1.66 -24.17
CA THR A 6 3.60 -3.01 -23.66
C THR A 6 3.69 -3.02 -22.13
N PRO A 7 2.83 -3.77 -21.42
CA PRO A 7 3.03 -4.04 -20.00
C PRO A 7 4.40 -4.66 -19.78
N VAL A 8 5.10 -4.18 -18.75
CA VAL A 8 6.38 -4.74 -18.31
C VAL A 8 6.12 -5.32 -16.93
N SER A 9 6.45 -6.59 -16.74
CA SER A 9 6.37 -7.26 -15.46
C SER A 9 7.76 -7.26 -14.80
N ARG A 10 7.80 -6.93 -13.52
CA ARG A 10 9.00 -7.01 -12.68
C ARG A 10 8.61 -7.74 -11.41
N GLN A 11 9.40 -8.75 -11.03
CA GLN A 11 9.27 -9.35 -9.72
C GLN A 11 9.80 -8.37 -8.68
N ILE A 12 9.03 -8.15 -7.63
CA ILE A 12 9.38 -7.25 -6.54
C ILE A 12 9.37 -8.03 -5.23
N GLU A 13 10.19 -7.57 -4.29
CA GLU A 13 10.12 -8.05 -2.91
C GLU A 13 8.96 -7.34 -2.21
N VAL A 14 8.14 -8.12 -1.51
CA VAL A 14 7.05 -7.62 -0.67
C VAL A 14 7.16 -8.28 0.69
N TRP A 15 6.78 -7.53 1.72
CA TRP A 15 6.60 -8.06 3.07
C TRP A 15 5.11 -8.08 3.37
N LEU A 16 4.65 -9.18 3.96
CA LEU A 16 3.25 -9.39 4.25
C LEU A 16 3.06 -9.32 5.76
N GLY A 17 1.89 -8.83 6.19
CA GLY A 17 1.46 -8.94 7.57
C GLY A 17 1.32 -10.40 7.99
N ASP A 18 1.10 -10.63 9.29
CA ASP A 18 1.01 -11.98 9.83
C ASP A 18 -0.16 -12.75 9.20
N GLU A 19 0.09 -14.03 8.91
CA GLU A 19 -0.88 -14.95 8.31
C GLU A 19 -1.61 -15.73 9.40
N ASP A 20 -2.14 -15.03 10.41
CA ASP A 20 -3.04 -15.66 11.39
C ASP A 20 -4.28 -16.26 10.68
N ASP A 21 -5.19 -16.90 11.42
CA ASP A 21 -6.35 -17.62 10.90
C ASP A 21 -7.25 -16.80 9.91
N GLU A 22 -7.06 -15.49 9.84
CA GLU A 22 -7.81 -14.54 9.00
C GLU A 22 -7.14 -14.19 7.65
N GLY A 23 -5.88 -14.62 7.45
CA GLY A 23 -5.04 -14.29 6.30
C GLY A 23 -4.48 -12.86 6.34
N ALA A 24 -3.28 -12.66 5.79
CA ALA A 24 -2.65 -11.33 5.77
C ALA A 24 -3.53 -10.28 5.08
N ALA A 25 -3.63 -9.08 5.65
CA ALA A 25 -4.36 -7.94 5.07
C ALA A 25 -3.49 -6.69 4.90
N TYR A 26 -2.17 -6.86 5.03
CA TYR A 26 -1.16 -5.81 4.98
C TYR A 26 -0.01 -6.22 4.06
N VAL A 27 0.40 -5.31 3.18
CA VAL A 27 1.48 -5.52 2.21
C VAL A 27 2.42 -4.33 2.25
N MET A 28 3.72 -4.54 2.40
CA MET A 28 4.76 -3.50 2.33
C MET A 28 5.67 -3.75 1.14
N PHE A 29 6.16 -2.68 0.52
CA PHE A 29 7.10 -2.76 -0.60
C PHE A 29 7.88 -1.44 -0.76
N ASP A 30 8.91 -1.47 -1.61
CA ASP A 30 9.74 -0.29 -1.88
C ASP A 30 8.93 0.86 -2.50
N PRO A 31 9.07 2.11 -2.03
CA PRO A 31 8.39 3.27 -2.56
C PRO A 31 8.52 3.48 -4.08
N GLU A 32 9.57 2.97 -4.72
CA GLU A 32 9.74 3.06 -6.17
C GLU A 32 8.52 2.52 -6.95
N PHE A 33 7.83 1.52 -6.39
CA PHE A 33 6.71 0.87 -7.06
C PHE A 33 5.38 1.61 -6.94
N SER A 34 5.22 2.49 -5.95
CA SER A 34 3.99 3.30 -5.85
C SER A 34 3.90 4.37 -6.94
N GLN A 35 5.04 4.75 -7.53
CA GLN A 35 5.10 5.76 -8.59
C GLN A 35 4.26 5.36 -9.80
N ALA A 36 4.20 4.06 -10.11
CA ALA A 36 3.37 3.56 -11.20
C ALA A 36 1.88 3.85 -10.95
N PHE A 37 1.40 3.61 -9.72
CA PHE A 37 0.01 3.87 -9.35
C PHE A 37 -0.31 5.37 -9.29
N GLN A 38 0.64 6.19 -8.82
CA GLN A 38 0.51 7.65 -8.86
C GLN A 38 0.44 8.21 -10.29
N ALA A 39 1.22 7.65 -11.21
CA ALA A 39 1.18 8.01 -12.62
C ALA A 39 -0.19 7.67 -13.24
N GLU A 40 -0.74 6.48 -12.94
CA GLU A 40 -2.07 6.08 -13.40
C GLU A 40 -3.18 6.99 -12.84
N ARG A 41 -3.11 7.34 -11.54
CA ARG A 41 -4.02 8.31 -10.92
C ARG A 41 -4.05 9.63 -11.70
N THR A 42 -2.87 10.11 -12.10
CA THR A 42 -2.72 11.36 -12.85
C THR A 42 -3.28 11.23 -14.27
N LEU A 43 -3.06 10.09 -14.92
CA LEU A 43 -3.57 9.81 -16.28
C LEU A 43 -5.08 9.69 -16.34
N GLN A 44 -5.72 9.10 -15.32
CA GLN A 44 -7.18 8.96 -15.29
C GLN A 44 -7.92 10.28 -15.04
N GLY A 45 -7.21 11.38 -14.81
CA GLY A 45 -7.80 12.72 -14.83
C GLY A 45 -8.94 12.88 -13.84
N ASP A 46 -8.80 12.29 -12.66
CA ASP A 46 -9.79 12.26 -11.58
C ASP A 46 -10.41 13.64 -11.28
N GLY A 47 -9.72 14.74 -11.60
CA GLY A 47 -10.27 16.10 -11.62
C GLY A 47 -10.56 16.66 -10.24
N SER A 48 -10.62 15.82 -9.21
CA SER A 48 -10.60 16.21 -7.81
C SER A 48 -9.16 16.20 -7.30
N THR A 49 -8.78 17.26 -6.60
CA THR A 49 -7.57 17.23 -5.79
C THR A 49 -7.76 16.10 -4.77
N PRO A 50 -6.79 15.19 -4.60
CA PRO A 50 -6.80 14.26 -3.48
C PRO A 50 -7.21 14.98 -2.19
N ASP A 51 -8.22 14.48 -1.47
CA ASP A 51 -8.41 14.89 -0.07
C ASP A 51 -7.14 14.62 0.74
N ASP A 52 -6.40 13.57 0.33
CA ASP A 52 -5.10 13.23 0.86
C ASP A 52 -4.14 12.74 -0.24
N PRO A 53 -3.00 13.42 -0.48
CA PRO A 53 -2.05 13.02 -1.51
C PRO A 53 -1.26 11.75 -1.15
N ASP A 54 -1.18 11.37 0.13
CA ASP A 54 -0.44 10.18 0.56
C ASP A 54 -1.32 8.93 0.61
N LEU A 55 -2.64 9.07 0.40
CA LEU A 55 -3.56 7.94 0.29
C LEU A 55 -4.03 7.78 -1.15
N LEU A 56 -3.98 6.54 -1.62
CA LEU A 56 -4.53 6.16 -2.91
C LEU A 56 -5.47 4.98 -2.74
N PRO A 57 -6.78 5.15 -2.98
CA PRO A 57 -7.71 4.03 -2.94
C PRO A 57 -7.41 3.06 -4.09
N LEU A 58 -7.39 1.77 -3.78
CA LEU A 58 -7.16 0.65 -4.66
C LEU A 58 -8.30 -0.37 -4.51
N GLU A 59 -8.35 -1.31 -5.44
CA GLU A 59 -9.23 -2.47 -5.41
C GLU A 59 -8.35 -3.73 -5.40
N PHE A 60 -8.63 -4.67 -4.49
CA PHE A 60 -8.04 -6.00 -4.50
C PHE A 60 -9.01 -6.99 -5.14
N HIS A 61 -8.62 -7.57 -6.26
CA HIS A 61 -9.39 -8.58 -6.97
C HIS A 61 -8.97 -9.97 -6.48
N HIS A 62 -9.84 -10.65 -5.76
CA HIS A 62 -9.56 -11.97 -5.17
C HIS A 62 -9.35 -13.06 -6.22
N ASP A 63 -10.16 -13.08 -7.29
CA ASP A 63 -10.12 -14.11 -8.33
C ASP A 63 -8.77 -14.18 -9.08
N THR A 64 -8.07 -13.04 -9.13
CA THR A 64 -6.81 -12.87 -9.86
C THR A 64 -5.70 -12.34 -8.97
N GLN A 65 -5.95 -12.28 -7.65
CA GLN A 65 -5.04 -11.92 -6.57
C GLN A 65 -4.15 -10.71 -6.87
N HIS A 66 -4.77 -9.58 -7.24
CA HIS A 66 -4.02 -8.36 -7.55
C HIS A 66 -4.69 -7.09 -7.06
N PHE A 67 -3.85 -6.08 -6.78
CA PHE A 67 -4.25 -4.71 -6.54
C PHE A 67 -4.24 -3.88 -7.81
N VAL A 68 -5.23 -3.02 -7.96
CA VAL A 68 -5.33 -2.08 -9.09
C VAL A 68 -5.97 -0.75 -8.65
N TYR A 69 -5.69 0.32 -9.38
CA TYR A 69 -6.36 1.61 -9.18
C TYR A 69 -7.67 1.66 -9.99
N LYS A 70 -8.81 1.66 -9.30
CA LYS A 70 -10.16 1.65 -9.90
C LYS A 70 -10.26 0.52 -10.95
N SER A 71 -11.06 0.73 -12.01
CA SER A 71 -11.19 -0.22 -13.12
C SER A 71 -10.03 -0.21 -14.13
N SER A 72 -8.82 0.23 -13.72
CA SER A 72 -7.67 0.23 -14.63
C SER A 72 -7.23 -1.19 -15.01
N SER A 73 -6.57 -1.32 -16.16
CA SER A 73 -5.88 -2.56 -16.51
C SER A 73 -4.44 -2.60 -15.99
N TYR A 74 -3.79 -1.45 -15.78
CA TYR A 74 -2.42 -1.35 -15.30
C TYR A 74 -2.19 0.02 -14.63
N PRO A 75 -1.23 0.13 -13.70
CA PRO A 75 -0.41 -0.93 -13.14
C PRO A 75 -1.22 -1.86 -12.24
N ARG A 76 -0.69 -3.07 -12.04
CA ARG A 76 -1.23 -4.06 -11.10
C ARG A 76 -0.11 -4.57 -10.22
N LEU A 77 -0.41 -4.83 -8.96
CA LEU A 77 0.47 -5.56 -8.05
C LEU A 77 -0.16 -6.92 -7.78
N GLU A 78 0.44 -7.97 -8.35
CA GLU A 78 0.01 -9.35 -8.16
C GLU A 78 0.66 -9.92 -6.90
N ILE A 79 -0.16 -10.47 -6.00
CA ILE A 79 0.26 -11.10 -4.76
C ILE A 79 -0.33 -12.51 -4.79
N PRO A 80 0.42 -13.56 -5.15
CA PRO A 80 -0.10 -14.89 -5.46
C PRO A 80 -0.51 -15.70 -4.20
N GLN A 81 -1.29 -15.06 -3.33
CA GLN A 81 -1.88 -15.61 -2.12
C GLN A 81 -3.19 -14.87 -1.84
N ASN A 82 -4.12 -15.55 -1.16
CA ASN A 82 -5.37 -14.91 -0.75
C ASN A 82 -5.09 -13.99 0.43
N LEU A 83 -5.50 -12.73 0.30
CA LEU A 83 -5.42 -11.72 1.35
C LEU A 83 -6.79 -11.51 1.97
N ALA A 84 -6.83 -11.20 3.27
CA ALA A 84 -8.04 -10.92 4.03
C ALA A 84 -9.16 -11.95 3.79
N ALA A 85 -8.85 -13.24 4.01
CA ALA A 85 -9.78 -14.35 3.73
C ALA A 85 -11.13 -14.18 4.45
N VAL A 86 -11.13 -13.54 5.63
CA VAL A 86 -12.33 -13.19 6.41
C VAL A 86 -13.34 -12.32 5.66
N LEU A 87 -12.90 -11.52 4.68
CA LEU A 87 -13.81 -10.64 3.93
C LEU A 87 -14.53 -11.34 2.76
N LEU A 88 -14.16 -12.58 2.42
CA LEU A 88 -14.77 -13.33 1.31
C LEU A 88 -16.19 -13.86 1.63
N ASP A 89 -16.63 -13.88 2.88
CA ASP A 89 -17.96 -14.36 3.28
C ASP A 89 -19.11 -13.55 2.64
N ASN A 90 -18.83 -12.34 2.15
CA ASN A 90 -19.81 -11.45 1.51
C ASN A 90 -19.97 -11.62 -0.01
N HIS A 91 -19.37 -12.65 -0.63
CA HIS A 91 -19.44 -12.94 -2.08
C HIS A 91 -18.95 -11.82 -3.02
N SER A 92 -18.31 -10.76 -2.52
CA SER A 92 -17.66 -9.76 -3.37
C SER A 92 -16.30 -10.29 -3.81
N SER A 93 -16.07 -10.45 -5.11
CA SER A 93 -14.74 -10.80 -5.64
C SER A 93 -13.74 -9.65 -5.59
N ILE A 94 -14.17 -8.48 -5.09
CA ILE A 94 -13.39 -7.26 -4.97
C ILE A 94 -13.49 -6.72 -3.54
N SER A 95 -12.35 -6.45 -2.92
CA SER A 95 -12.27 -5.72 -1.65
C SER A 95 -11.66 -4.34 -1.85
N PRO A 96 -12.20 -3.29 -1.20
CA PRO A 96 -11.54 -1.99 -1.15
C PRO A 96 -10.21 -2.10 -0.41
N ALA A 97 -9.22 -1.34 -0.87
CA ALA A 97 -7.89 -1.29 -0.28
C ALA A 97 -7.34 0.13 -0.35
N THR A 98 -6.36 0.44 0.49
CA THR A 98 -5.70 1.75 0.50
C THR A 98 -4.20 1.59 0.41
N LEU A 99 -3.57 2.24 -0.57
CA LEU A 99 -2.13 2.46 -0.64
C LEU A 99 -1.74 3.70 0.16
N HIS A 100 -0.85 3.49 1.13
CA HIS A 100 -0.28 4.45 2.06
C HIS A 100 1.14 4.83 1.62
N MET A 101 1.33 6.09 1.23
CA MET A 101 2.59 6.62 0.69
C MET A 101 3.32 7.58 1.65
N TRP A 102 2.87 7.66 2.90
CA TRP A 102 3.44 8.55 3.91
C TRP A 102 4.69 7.99 4.62
N GLY A 103 5.24 6.89 4.11
CA GLY A 103 6.51 6.30 4.53
C GLY A 103 6.49 5.66 5.91
N VAL A 104 6.45 4.32 5.96
CA VAL A 104 6.66 3.56 7.21
C VAL A 104 8.15 3.20 7.28
N ALA A 105 8.80 3.50 8.41
CA ALA A 105 10.18 3.05 8.63
C ALA A 105 10.19 1.54 8.84
N HIS A 106 10.98 0.83 8.02
CA HIS A 106 11.16 -0.62 8.12
C HIS A 106 12.64 -0.95 8.28
N ALA A 107 12.95 -1.81 9.25
CA ALA A 107 14.29 -2.33 9.45
C ALA A 107 14.41 -3.69 8.77
N THR A 108 15.40 -3.83 7.90
CA THR A 108 15.87 -5.14 7.45
C THR A 108 17.20 -5.46 8.15
N ILE A 109 17.38 -6.71 8.59
CA ILE A 109 18.66 -7.17 9.14
C ILE A 109 19.38 -7.94 8.04
N ARG A 110 20.48 -7.38 7.54
CA ARG A 110 21.33 -8.02 6.54
C ARG A 110 22.75 -8.12 7.07
N ASP A 111 23.27 -9.34 7.13
CA ASP A 111 24.64 -9.63 7.61
C ASP A 111 24.95 -9.05 9.01
N GLY A 112 23.95 -9.02 9.89
CA GLY A 112 24.07 -8.46 11.24
C GLY A 112 24.03 -6.92 11.31
N THR A 113 23.83 -6.25 10.17
CA THR A 113 23.63 -4.79 10.09
C THR A 113 22.14 -4.50 9.90
N THR A 114 21.60 -3.56 10.68
CA THR A 114 20.24 -3.05 10.48
C THR A 114 20.26 -1.96 9.42
N ASP A 115 19.59 -2.20 8.30
CA ASP A 115 19.33 -1.20 7.28
C ASP A 115 17.90 -0.66 7.45
N TRP A 116 17.78 0.65 7.58
CA TRP A 116 16.50 1.34 7.79
C TRP A 116 16.03 1.95 6.47
N GLY A 117 14.94 1.43 5.93
CA GLY A 117 14.30 1.94 4.73
C GLY A 117 12.97 2.64 5.04
N VAL A 118 12.54 3.50 4.12
CA VAL A 118 11.15 3.95 4.05
C VAL A 118 10.43 3.00 3.10
N VAL A 119 9.30 2.45 3.53
CA VAL A 119 8.43 1.62 2.68
C VAL A 119 7.07 2.27 2.49
N HIS A 120 6.40 1.87 1.43
CA HIS A 120 4.96 2.11 1.28
C HIS A 120 4.20 0.84 1.64
N ALA A 121 2.92 1.01 1.98
CA ALA A 121 2.09 -0.10 2.42
C ALA A 121 0.71 -0.08 1.77
N ILE A 122 0.10 -1.25 1.58
CA ILE A 122 -1.29 -1.42 1.21
C ILE A 122 -2.00 -2.16 2.34
N THR A 123 -3.17 -1.66 2.74
CA THR A 123 -4.10 -2.33 3.67
C THR A 123 -5.37 -2.68 2.93
N ILE A 124 -5.97 -3.83 3.21
CA ILE A 124 -7.37 -4.09 2.83
C ILE A 124 -8.28 -3.34 3.80
N ASP A 125 -9.20 -2.53 3.28
CA ASP A 125 -10.05 -1.67 4.11
C ASP A 125 -11.08 -2.51 4.89
N GLY A 126 -11.36 -2.09 6.13
CA GLY A 126 -12.28 -2.82 7.03
C GLY A 126 -11.62 -3.93 7.84
N THR A 127 -10.31 -4.15 7.66
CA THR A 127 -9.50 -5.08 8.47
C THR A 127 -8.84 -4.37 9.66
N ALA A 128 -8.37 -5.16 10.64
CA ALA A 128 -7.62 -4.63 11.78
C ALA A 128 -6.36 -3.86 11.34
N ASP A 129 -5.65 -4.34 10.31
CA ASP A 129 -4.48 -3.69 9.73
C ASP A 129 -4.80 -2.28 9.20
N SER A 130 -5.95 -2.11 8.53
CA SER A 130 -6.37 -0.78 8.06
C SER A 130 -6.64 0.18 9.21
N GLY A 131 -7.25 -0.29 10.30
CA GLY A 131 -7.50 0.51 11.50
C GLY A 131 -6.23 0.88 12.25
N PHE A 132 -5.29 -0.07 12.36
CA PHE A 132 -3.98 0.18 12.94
C PHE A 132 -3.21 1.24 12.14
N GLN A 133 -3.15 1.10 10.82
CA GLN A 133 -2.43 2.02 9.95
C GLN A 133 -3.01 3.45 10.01
N HIS A 134 -4.34 3.58 10.09
CA HIS A 134 -4.98 4.88 10.32
C HIS A 134 -4.54 5.50 11.66
N SER A 135 -4.53 4.71 12.73
CA SER A 135 -4.14 5.14 14.07
C SER A 135 -2.67 5.58 14.16
N VAL A 136 -1.77 4.84 13.49
CA VAL A 136 -0.35 5.20 13.39
C VAL A 136 -0.21 6.54 12.68
N ARG A 137 -0.90 6.72 11.56
CA ARG A 137 -0.85 7.96 10.79
C ARG A 137 -1.36 9.17 11.56
N GLU A 138 -2.52 9.05 12.20
CA GLU A 138 -3.10 10.11 13.02
C GLU A 138 -2.13 10.49 14.14
N THR A 139 -1.53 9.50 14.79
CA THR A 139 -0.51 9.71 15.83
C THR A 139 0.70 10.45 15.27
N MET A 140 1.22 10.04 14.11
CA MET A 140 2.37 10.69 13.47
C MET A 140 2.05 12.14 13.11
N GLN A 141 0.91 12.41 12.50
CA GLN A 141 0.46 13.77 12.14
C GLN A 141 0.32 14.65 13.40
N ARG A 142 -0.21 14.09 14.50
CA ARG A 142 -0.33 14.79 15.78
C ARG A 142 1.02 15.10 16.42
N LEU A 143 1.99 14.18 16.32
CA LEU A 143 3.31 14.33 16.93
C LEU A 143 4.26 15.19 16.10
N ARG A 144 4.08 15.23 14.77
CA ARG A 144 4.96 15.93 13.82
C ARG A 144 5.28 17.38 14.21
N PRO A 145 4.32 18.25 14.59
CA PRO A 145 4.62 19.62 15.03
C PRO A 145 5.48 19.71 16.28
N THR A 146 5.53 18.65 17.10
CA THR A 146 6.38 18.58 18.29
C THR A 146 7.78 18.07 17.95
N LEU A 147 7.88 17.12 17.02
CA LEU A 147 9.15 16.58 16.53
C LEU A 147 9.91 17.59 15.66
N ASP A 148 9.19 18.40 14.89
CA ASP A 148 9.75 19.43 14.00
C ASP A 148 10.24 20.68 14.75
N LYS A 149 9.94 20.80 16.05
CA LYS A 149 10.56 21.82 16.89
C LYS A 149 12.01 21.42 17.12
N PRO A 150 13.01 22.16 16.60
CA PRO A 150 14.38 21.93 16.99
C PRO A 150 14.45 22.05 18.52
N LYS A 151 15.30 21.21 19.10
CA LYS A 151 15.61 21.22 20.51
C LYS A 151 16.43 22.48 20.82
N ASP A 152 15.78 23.65 20.77
CA ASP A 152 16.33 24.90 21.30
C ASP A 152 16.20 24.84 22.83
N MET A 153 17.08 24.04 23.44
CA MET A 153 17.43 24.05 24.85
C MET A 153 18.90 23.67 25.02
#